data_AF-A0A969IJT9-F1
#
_entry.id   AF-A0A969IJT9-F1
#
_cell.length_a   1.000
_cell.length_b   1.000
_cell.length_c   1.000
_cell.angle_alpha   90.00
_cell.angle_beta   90.00
_cell.angle_gamma   90.00
#
_symmetry.space_group_name_H-M   'P 1'
#
loop_
_entity.id
_entity.type
_entity.pdbx_description
1 polymer ?
#
loop_
_entity_poly.entity_id
_entity_poly.type
_entity_poly.pdbx_seq_one_letter_code
_entity_poly.pdbx_strand_id
1 'polypeptide(L)'
;MPTPTVAATTLLDRAGPRRSDDAWLKSHAADPVARFLMLVDLKPVIISMPDRTGSALRWLSGGDVASLGLPTGDALFLGIGSDQVPHFALSITDHLARATPGAINFVRPAVDLRSLACKAR
;
A
#
# COMPACT_ATOMS: atom_id res chain seq x y z
N MET A 1 -21.28 22.07 9.01
CA MET A 1 -20.48 21.07 8.29
C MET A 1 -20.15 19.96 9.28
N PRO A 2 -20.24 18.67 8.91
CA PRO A 2 -19.79 17.62 9.82
C PRO A 2 -18.28 17.77 10.06
N THR A 3 -17.89 17.76 11.33
CA THR A 3 -16.49 17.83 11.74
C THR A 3 -15.82 16.50 11.41
N PRO A 4 -14.73 16.46 10.61
CA PRO A 4 -14.03 15.22 10.35
C PRO A 4 -13.46 14.67 11.66
N THR A 5 -13.95 13.51 12.10
CA THR A 5 -13.46 12.79 13.27
C THR A 5 -12.39 11.80 12.87
N VAL A 6 -11.18 11.94 13.44
CA VAL A 6 -10.11 10.95 13.30
C VAL A 6 -10.31 9.89 14.39
N ALA A 7 -10.80 8.72 14.01
CA ALA A 7 -10.88 7.56 14.91
C ALA A 7 -9.58 6.74 14.85
N ALA A 8 -9.24 6.07 15.95
CA ALA A 8 -8.16 5.07 15.94
C ALA A 8 -8.52 3.96 14.94
N THR A 9 -7.76 3.83 13.86
CA THR A 9 -7.98 2.77 12.87
C THR A 9 -7.47 1.45 13.46
N THR A 10 -8.40 0.59 13.89
CA THR A 10 -8.14 -0.75 14.44
C THR A 10 -7.90 -1.83 13.37
N LEU A 11 -7.73 -1.43 12.11
CA LEU A 11 -7.59 -2.38 10.99
C LEU A 11 -6.27 -3.16 11.02
N LEU A 12 -5.22 -2.60 11.62
CA LEU A 12 -3.89 -3.24 11.70
C LEU A 12 -3.34 -3.16 13.12
N ASP A 13 -2.81 -4.27 13.62
CA ASP A 13 -1.93 -4.27 14.79
C ASP A 13 -0.58 -3.68 14.38
N ARG A 14 -0.20 -2.56 15.00
CA ARG A 14 1.03 -1.85 14.68
C ARG A 14 2.29 -2.61 15.10
N ALA A 15 2.16 -3.66 15.94
CA ALA A 15 3.25 -4.47 16.47
C ALA A 15 4.44 -3.61 16.96
N GLY A 16 4.13 -2.55 17.72
CA GLY A 16 5.08 -1.49 18.10
C GLY A 16 6.45 -1.99 18.60
N PRO A 17 6.51 -2.97 19.53
CA PRO A 17 7.78 -3.50 20.04
C PRO A 17 8.67 -4.20 19.00
N ARG A 18 8.10 -4.67 17.88
CA ARG A 18 8.84 -5.36 16.80
C ARG A 18 9.38 -4.42 15.73
N ARG A 19 9.03 -3.13 15.77
CA ARG A 19 9.42 -2.16 14.74
C ARG A 19 10.91 -1.81 14.72
N SER A 20 11.64 -2.12 15.79
CA SER A 20 13.09 -1.98 15.86
C SER A 20 13.85 -3.27 15.55
N ASP A 21 13.14 -4.36 15.24
CA ASP A 21 13.72 -5.65 14.91
C ASP A 21 13.84 -5.80 13.39
N ASP A 22 14.98 -5.36 12.86
CA ASP A 22 15.25 -5.36 11.42
C ASP A 22 15.16 -6.76 10.80
N ALA A 23 15.57 -7.80 11.53
CA ALA A 23 15.52 -9.17 11.05
C ALA A 23 14.07 -9.65 10.91
N TRP A 24 13.24 -9.33 11.91
CA TRP A 24 11.81 -9.61 11.89
C TRP A 24 11.11 -8.86 10.75
N LEU A 25 11.41 -7.58 10.53
CA LEU A 25 10.83 -6.80 9.44
C LEU A 25 11.21 -7.37 8.07
N LYS A 26 12.49 -7.70 7.86
CA LYS A 26 12.98 -8.29 6.61
C LYS A 26 12.35 -9.66 6.33
N SER A 27 12.16 -10.49 7.36
CA SER A 27 11.52 -11.80 7.17
C SER A 27 10.06 -11.64 6.74
N HIS A 28 9.32 -10.68 7.31
CA HIS A 28 7.92 -10.43 6.98
C HIS A 28 7.76 -9.74 5.62
N ALA A 29 8.70 -8.88 5.22
CA ALA A 29 8.70 -8.28 3.88
C ALA A 29 9.05 -9.29 2.77
N ALA A 30 9.78 -10.36 3.09
CA ALA A 30 10.08 -11.44 2.17
C ALA A 30 8.97 -12.49 2.06
N ASP A 31 7.94 -12.42 2.90
CA ASP A 31 6.84 -13.38 2.89
C ASP A 31 5.99 -13.23 1.61
N PRO A 32 5.78 -14.31 0.82
CA PRO A 32 4.93 -14.28 -0.37
C PRO A 32 3.51 -13.76 -0.12
N VAL A 33 2.96 -13.96 1.09
CA VAL A 33 1.60 -13.52 1.42
C VAL A 33 1.53 -12.07 1.89
N ALA A 34 2.67 -11.41 2.13
CA ALA A 34 2.73 -10.03 2.56
C ALA A 34 2.00 -9.09 1.59
N ARG A 35 1.35 -8.06 2.15
CA ARG A 35 0.56 -7.09 1.38
C ARG A 35 1.28 -5.75 1.30
N PHE A 36 1.48 -5.27 0.09
CA PHE A 36 2.16 -4.01 -0.18
C PHE A 36 1.18 -2.98 -0.73
N LEU A 37 1.02 -1.87 -0.02
CA LEU A 37 0.38 -0.67 -0.52
C LEU A 37 1.39 0.12 -1.33
N MET A 38 1.15 0.26 -2.63
CA MET A 38 2.04 1.06 -3.48
C MET A 38 1.67 2.55 -3.44
N LEU A 39 2.70 3.37 -3.27
CA LEU A 39 2.65 4.82 -3.37
C LEU A 39 3.55 5.24 -4.55
N VAL A 40 3.02 6.04 -5.47
CA VAL A 40 3.83 6.72 -6.51
C VAL A 40 3.86 8.20 -6.22
N ASP A 41 5.04 8.75 -5.97
CA ASP A 41 5.20 10.15 -5.56
C ASP A 41 4.22 10.49 -4.42
N LEU A 42 4.14 9.59 -3.43
CA LEU A 42 3.25 9.68 -2.25
C LEU A 42 1.74 9.57 -2.56
N LYS A 43 1.36 9.19 -3.78
CA LYS A 43 -0.04 8.99 -4.17
C LYS A 43 -0.38 7.49 -4.11
N PRO A 44 -1.37 7.06 -3.32
CA PRO A 44 -1.77 5.67 -3.31
C PRO A 44 -2.37 5.24 -4.62
N VAL A 45 -2.05 4.01 -4.99
CA VAL A 45 -2.72 3.33 -6.09
C VAL A 45 -4.04 2.79 -5.59
N ILE A 46 -5.13 3.17 -6.26
CA ILE A 46 -6.46 2.67 -5.96
C ILE A 46 -6.98 1.83 -7.12
N ILE A 47 -7.86 0.88 -6.81
CA ILE A 47 -8.69 0.19 -7.80
C ILE A 47 -10.12 0.71 -7.70
N SER A 48 -10.72 0.99 -8.85
CA SER A 48 -12.16 1.21 -8.92
C SER A 48 -12.85 -0.16 -8.93
N MET A 49 -13.86 -0.33 -8.09
CA MET A 49 -14.68 -1.53 -8.13
C MET A 49 -15.46 -1.60 -9.46
N PRO A 50 -15.72 -2.81 -10.01
CA PRO A 50 -16.39 -2.95 -11.31
C PRO A 50 -17.76 -2.25 -11.40
N ASP A 51 -18.45 -2.15 -10.28
CA ASP A 51 -19.75 -1.50 -10.12
C ASP A 51 -19.66 0.02 -9.88
N ARG A 52 -18.44 0.58 -9.80
CA ARG A 52 -18.15 2.00 -9.50
C ARG A 52 -18.77 2.53 -8.21
N THR A 53 -19.18 1.65 -7.30
CA THR A 53 -19.79 2.05 -6.01
C THR A 53 -18.75 2.44 -4.97
N GLY A 54 -17.47 2.12 -5.22
CA GLY A 54 -16.37 2.47 -4.34
C GLY A 54 -15.00 2.38 -4.99
N SER A 55 -14.02 3.00 -4.33
CA SER A 55 -12.60 2.84 -4.61
C SER A 55 -11.93 2.16 -3.43
N ALA A 56 -11.14 1.11 -3.69
CA ALA A 56 -10.35 0.43 -2.67
C ALA A 56 -8.85 0.67 -2.90
N LEU A 57 -8.05 0.58 -1.85
CA LEU A 57 -6.60 0.57 -1.98
C LEU A 57 -6.17 -0.68 -2.74
N ARG A 58 -5.21 -0.53 -3.67
CA ARG A 58 -4.61 -1.67 -4.34
C ARG A 58 -3.50 -2.26 -3.48
N TRP A 59 -3.75 -3.45 -2.95
CA TRP A 59 -2.76 -4.25 -2.25
C TRP A 59 -2.11 -5.23 -3.21
N LEU A 60 -0.78 -5.21 -3.30
CA LEU A 60 0.00 -6.19 -4.05
C LEU A 60 0.49 -7.30 -3.13
N SER A 61 0.57 -8.52 -3.64
CA SER A 61 1.26 -9.62 -2.95
C SER A 61 2.78 -9.49 -3.06
N GLY A 62 3.53 -10.20 -2.21
CA GLY A 62 4.98 -10.29 -2.35
C GLY A 62 5.41 -10.82 -3.73
N GLY A 63 4.64 -11.75 -4.29
CA GLY A 63 4.85 -12.27 -5.66
C GLY A 63 4.68 -11.20 -6.74
N ASP A 64 3.67 -10.35 -6.64
CA ASP A 64 3.46 -9.22 -7.57
C ASP A 64 4.64 -8.24 -7.50
N VAL A 65 5.06 -7.87 -6.29
CA VAL A 65 6.19 -6.94 -6.08
C VAL A 65 7.49 -7.51 -6.62
N ALA A 66 7.75 -8.81 -6.39
CA ALA A 66 8.91 -9.51 -6.93
C ALA A 66 8.87 -9.57 -8.47
N SER A 67 7.71 -9.83 -9.08
CA SER A 67 7.55 -9.87 -10.53
C SER A 67 7.83 -8.51 -11.21
N LEU A 68 7.56 -7.42 -10.49
CA LEU A 68 7.83 -6.06 -10.91
C LEU A 68 9.28 -5.62 -10.62
N GLY A 69 10.08 -6.47 -9.95
CA GLY A 69 11.46 -6.14 -9.58
C GLY A 69 11.58 -4.93 -8.66
N LEU A 70 10.54 -4.64 -7.87
CA LEU A 70 10.53 -3.46 -7.00
C LEU A 70 11.30 -3.75 -5.69
N PRO A 71 12.07 -2.78 -5.19
CA PRO A 71 12.88 -2.98 -3.99
C PRO A 71 11.99 -3.00 -2.74
N THR A 72 11.82 -4.17 -2.09
CA THR A 72 11.08 -4.30 -0.82
C THR A 72 11.88 -3.83 0.40
N GLY A 73 13.19 -3.57 0.25
CA GLY A 73 14.08 -3.17 1.35
C GLY A 73 13.69 -1.85 2.03
N ASP A 74 13.07 -0.93 1.28
CA ASP A 74 12.61 0.37 1.78
C ASP A 74 11.13 0.38 2.14
N ALA A 75 10.48 -0.79 2.19
CA ALA A 75 9.06 -0.88 2.51
C ALA A 75 8.82 -0.55 3.99
N LEU A 76 7.93 0.42 4.25
CA LEU A 76 7.54 0.78 5.62
C LEU A 76 6.50 -0.19 6.16
N PHE A 77 6.77 -0.80 7.30
CA PHE A 77 5.82 -1.67 7.97
C PHE A 77 4.65 -0.87 8.57
N LEU A 78 3.43 -1.22 8.16
CA LEU A 78 2.20 -0.58 8.61
C LEU A 78 1.62 -1.33 9.82
N GLY A 79 1.64 -2.65 9.78
CA GLY A 79 1.10 -3.51 10.83
C GLY A 79 0.74 -4.91 10.34
N ILE A 80 0.09 -5.68 11.20
CA ILE A 80 -0.44 -7.01 10.92
C ILE A 80 -1.96 -6.92 10.82
N GLY A 81 -2.54 -7.49 9.76
CA GLY A 81 -3.98 -7.57 9.60
C GLY A 81 -4.63 -8.56 10.56
N SER A 82 -5.96 -8.54 10.65
CA SER A 82 -6.72 -9.54 11.42
C SER A 82 -6.51 -10.97 10.89
N ASP A 83 -6.12 -11.10 9.62
CA ASP A 83 -5.73 -12.33 8.93
C ASP A 83 -4.30 -12.79 9.23
N GLN A 84 -3.59 -12.11 10.15
CA GLN A 84 -2.18 -12.33 10.47
C GLN A 84 -1.21 -12.04 9.32
N VAL A 85 -1.67 -11.34 8.28
CA VAL A 85 -0.82 -10.99 7.14
C VAL A 85 -0.10 -9.66 7.40
N PRO A 86 1.23 -9.59 7.20
CA PRO A 86 1.96 -8.34 7.37
C PRO A 86 1.68 -7.38 6.21
N HIS A 87 1.41 -6.12 6.56
CA HIS A 87 1.11 -5.05 5.63
C HIS A 87 2.25 -4.03 5.63
N PHE A 88 2.69 -3.66 4.43
CA PHE A 88 3.76 -2.71 4.18
C PHE A 88 3.31 -1.62 3.21
N ALA A 89 3.93 -0.45 3.28
CA ALA A 89 3.84 0.59 2.27
C ALA A 89 5.15 0.64 1.48
N LEU A 90 5.05 0.63 0.16
CA LEU A 90 6.19 0.75 -0.73
C LEU A 90 6.05 2.04 -1.53
N SER A 91 6.97 2.97 -1.33
CA SER A 91 7.00 4.23 -2.07
C SER A 91 8.00 4.15 -3.21
N ILE A 92 7.53 4.44 -4.42
CA ILE A 92 8.36 4.54 -5.62
C ILE A 92 8.17 5.92 -6.26
N THR A 93 9.13 6.32 -7.08
CA THR A 93 9.02 7.55 -7.88
C THR A 93 8.25 7.27 -9.16
N ASP A 94 7.61 8.29 -9.76
CA ASP A 94 6.98 8.16 -11.10
C ASP A 94 8.01 7.74 -12.16
N HIS A 95 9.28 8.17 -12.01
CA HIS A 95 10.37 7.73 -12.88
C HIS A 95 10.58 6.21 -12.82
N LEU A 96 10.68 5.64 -11.61
CA LEU A 96 10.81 4.20 -11.43
C LEU A 96 9.57 3.45 -11.94
N ALA A 97 8.36 3.96 -11.65
CA ALA A 97 7.11 3.36 -12.10
C ALA A 97 6.99 3.28 -13.64
N ARG A 98 7.57 4.24 -14.38
CA ARG A 98 7.63 4.24 -15.85
C ARG A 98 8.73 3.36 -16.41
N ALA A 99 9.86 3.29 -15.71
CA ALA A 99 11.00 2.48 -16.12
C ALA A 99 10.73 0.98 -15.95
N THR A 100 9.86 0.59 -15.01
CA THR A 100 9.51 -0.81 -14.77
C THR A 100 8.51 -1.34 -15.81
N PRO A 101 8.89 -2.35 -16.63
CA PRO A 101 7.98 -2.97 -17.60
C PRO A 101 6.77 -3.61 -16.89
N GLY A 102 5.56 -3.40 -17.42
CA GLY A 102 4.34 -3.98 -16.85
C GLY A 102 3.81 -3.29 -15.59
N ALA A 103 4.61 -2.49 -14.89
CA ALA A 103 4.18 -1.76 -13.69
C ALA A 103 2.99 -0.86 -13.97
N ILE A 104 2.89 -0.25 -15.16
CA ILE A 104 1.78 0.66 -15.50
C ILE A 104 0.38 0.05 -15.32
N ASN A 105 0.23 -1.28 -15.44
CA ASN A 105 -1.02 -2.01 -15.21
C ASN A 105 -1.32 -2.19 -13.71
N PHE A 106 -0.27 -2.17 -12.88
CA PHE A 106 -0.34 -2.29 -11.43
C PHE A 106 -0.43 -0.94 -10.73
N VAL A 107 0.18 0.09 -11.31
CA VAL A 107 0.38 1.38 -10.64
C VAL A 107 -0.62 2.46 -11.09
N ARG A 108 -1.54 2.11 -12.00
CA ARG A 108 -2.61 3.01 -12.42
C ARG A 108 -3.99 2.49 -12.01
N PRO A 109 -4.89 3.39 -11.58
CA PRO A 109 -4.66 4.82 -11.33
C PRO A 109 -3.96 5.08 -9.97
N ALA A 110 -2.83 5.79 -9.98
CA ALA A 110 -2.30 6.47 -8.80
C ALA A 110 -3.09 7.76 -8.62
N VAL A 111 -3.76 7.92 -7.48
CA VAL A 111 -4.71 9.01 -7.29
C VAL A 111 -4.33 9.84 -6.07
N ASP A 112 -4.40 11.16 -6.22
CA ASP A 112 -4.35 12.06 -5.09
C ASP A 112 -5.67 11.96 -4.30
N LEU A 113 -5.59 11.45 -3.07
CA LEU A 113 -6.73 11.31 -2.18
C LEU A 113 -7.46 12.63 -1.93
N ARG A 114 -6.77 13.78 -1.97
CA ARG A 114 -7.40 15.11 -1.83
C ARG A 114 -8.37 15.37 -2.98
N SER A 115 -7.99 14.97 -4.19
CA SER A 115 -8.83 15.10 -5.38
C SER A 115 -10.05 14.18 -5.35
N LEU A 116 -9.95 12.99 -4.74
CA LEU A 116 -11.11 12.10 -4.53
C LEU A 116 -12.07 12.64 -3.48
N ALA A 117 -11.55 13.14 -2.37
CA ALA A 117 -12.37 13.71 -1.30
C ALA A 117 -13.22 14.91 -1.79
N CYS A 118 -12.73 15.70 -2.74
CA CYS A 118 -13.48 16.81 -3.34
C CYS A 118 -14.56 16.37 -4.35
N LYS A 119 -14.47 15.16 -4.93
CA LYS A 119 -15.43 14.66 -5.92
C LYS A 119 -16.63 13.91 -5.33
N ALA A 120 -16.57 13.53 -4.06
CA ALA A 120 -17.63 12.80 -3.37
C ALA A 120 -18.75 13.72 -2.84
N ARG A 121 -19.04 14.83 -3.54
CA ARG A 121 -20.05 15.83 -3.11
C ARG A 121 -21.20 15.91 -4.07
#